data_AF-A0A256AD22-F1
#
_entry.id   AF-A0A256AD22-F1
#
_cell.length_a   1.000
_cell.length_b   1.000
_cell.length_c   1.000
_cell.angle_alpha   90.00
_cell.angle_beta   90.00
_cell.angle_gamma   90.00
#
_symmetry.space_group_name_H-M   'P 1'
#
loop_
_entity.id
_entity.type
_entity.pdbx_description
1 polymer ?
#
loop_
_entity_poly.entity_id
_entity_poly.type
_entity_poly.pdbx_seq_one_letter_code
_entity_poly.pdbx_strand_id
1 'polypeptide(L)'
;MNANKRNDWPSLLFIDPFGYKGIETKVLAEFLKNWGNEIFLFVNTKRIHPALENDKFEGLMYDLFPTTFQRIKLDRRYTSTVTERLNLIIEGLGKEYESILGGKLFYTAFKFQEEDSDATSHYILHLTKGARGYDLIKTIYNDFANVGTVFDGVNTYTFDAKSYGKEVNELFDFNSINIDNLKEELYKTYIGSKLTSFDLFESHHVKNTSAPYSRKHYTDALRRLVDENKLTAEFTDGRSHKVSVIISKDCKLNFI
;
A
#
# COMPACT_ATOMS: atom_id res chain seq x y z
N MET A 1 -33.42 -11.41 -1.35
CA MET A 1 -33.44 -12.79 -0.84
C MET A 1 -32.05 -13.11 -0.28
N ASN A 2 -32.01 -13.60 0.96
CA ASN A 2 -30.89 -14.05 1.82
C ASN A 2 -29.72 -13.05 2.02
N ALA A 3 -29.54 -12.35 3.15
CA ALA A 3 -29.46 -12.78 4.55
C ALA A 3 -28.31 -13.76 4.90
N ASN A 4 -27.16 -13.64 4.21
CA ASN A 4 -25.84 -13.81 4.81
C ASN A 4 -24.78 -13.22 3.87
N LYS A 5 -24.26 -12.02 4.17
CA LYS A 5 -23.22 -11.33 3.36
C LYS A 5 -21.81 -11.93 3.56
N ARG A 6 -21.71 -13.18 3.98
CA ARG A 6 -20.42 -13.87 4.18
C ARG A 6 -20.30 -14.93 3.10
N ASN A 7 -19.23 -14.83 2.32
CA ASN A 7 -18.81 -15.88 1.40
C ASN A 7 -18.50 -17.14 2.24
N ASP A 8 -19.05 -18.28 1.86
CA ASP A 8 -18.76 -19.56 2.51
C ASP A 8 -17.28 -19.97 2.32
N TRP A 9 -16.63 -19.43 1.28
CA TRP A 9 -15.27 -19.78 0.88
C TRP A 9 -14.40 -18.56 0.64
N PRO A 10 -13.96 -17.85 1.71
CA PRO A 10 -12.95 -16.80 1.58
C PRO A 10 -11.75 -17.32 0.79
N SER A 11 -11.39 -16.60 -0.27
CA SER A 11 -10.41 -17.08 -1.25
C SER A 11 -9.35 -16.02 -1.54
N LEU A 12 -8.10 -16.45 -1.58
CA LEU A 12 -6.99 -15.64 -2.06
C LEU A 12 -6.67 -16.06 -3.49
N LEU A 13 -6.68 -15.10 -4.41
CA LEU A 13 -6.36 -15.33 -5.81
C LEU A 13 -5.06 -14.60 -6.16
N PHE A 14 -4.05 -15.35 -6.63
CA PHE A 14 -2.83 -14.80 -7.20
C PHE A 14 -2.86 -14.98 -8.71
N ILE A 15 -2.61 -13.91 -9.46
CA ILE A 15 -2.70 -13.89 -10.92
C ILE A 15 -1.38 -13.41 -11.49
N ASP A 16 -0.74 -14.29 -12.27
CA ASP A 16 0.42 -13.96 -13.09
C ASP A 16 0.14 -14.34 -14.56
N PRO A 17 -0.24 -13.36 -15.39
CA PRO A 17 -0.49 -13.59 -16.81
C PRO A 17 0.81 -13.60 -17.66
N PHE A 18 2.00 -13.53 -17.05
CA PHE A 18 3.26 -13.28 -17.75
C PHE A 18 3.19 -12.03 -18.65
N GLY A 19 2.54 -10.95 -18.18
CA GLY A 19 2.26 -9.75 -18.97
C GLY A 19 1.00 -9.04 -18.51
N TYR A 20 0.08 -8.78 -19.44
CA TYR A 20 -1.25 -8.21 -19.14
C TYR A 20 -2.41 -8.94 -19.85
N LYS A 21 -2.09 -9.94 -20.68
CA LYS A 21 -3.10 -10.70 -21.43
C LYS A 21 -3.88 -11.62 -20.48
N GLY A 22 -5.21 -11.55 -20.50
CA GLY A 22 -6.07 -12.37 -19.64
C GLY A 22 -6.34 -11.75 -18.26
N ILE A 23 -5.86 -10.53 -18.00
CA ILE A 23 -6.37 -9.73 -16.88
C ILE A 23 -7.62 -9.01 -17.36
N GLU A 24 -8.78 -9.43 -16.88
CA GLU A 24 -10.06 -8.76 -17.10
C GLU A 24 -10.51 -8.11 -15.79
N THR A 25 -10.24 -6.81 -15.63
CA THR A 25 -10.46 -6.08 -14.37
C THR A 25 -11.91 -6.17 -13.88
N LYS A 26 -12.90 -6.21 -14.78
CA LYS A 26 -14.31 -6.40 -14.42
C LYS A 26 -14.59 -7.76 -13.79
N VAL A 27 -14.01 -8.83 -14.34
CA VAL A 27 -14.18 -10.21 -13.83
C VAL A 27 -13.53 -10.34 -12.46
N LEU A 28 -12.33 -9.79 -12.32
CA LEU A 28 -11.59 -9.82 -11.06
C LEU A 28 -12.26 -8.97 -9.98
N ALA A 29 -12.83 -7.82 -10.34
CA ALA A 29 -13.64 -7.03 -9.42
C ALA A 29 -14.89 -7.80 -8.96
N GLU A 30 -15.55 -8.56 -9.82
CA GLU A 30 -16.68 -9.43 -9.44
C GLU A 30 -16.25 -10.49 -8.41
N PHE A 31 -15.10 -11.15 -8.61
CA PHE A 31 -14.53 -12.06 -7.62
C PHE A 31 -14.29 -11.35 -6.28
N LEU A 32 -13.78 -10.13 -6.31
CA LEU A 32 -13.49 -9.34 -5.12
C LEU A 32 -14.75 -8.83 -4.40
N LYS A 33 -15.95 -8.86 -5.01
CA LYS A 33 -17.22 -8.48 -4.34
C LYS A 33 -17.60 -9.38 -3.18
N ASN A 34 -17.16 -10.63 -3.19
CA ASN A 34 -17.42 -11.57 -2.11
C ASN A 34 -16.62 -11.21 -0.84
N TRP A 35 -17.18 -11.49 0.34
CA TRP A 35 -16.51 -11.19 1.62
C TRP A 35 -15.28 -12.10 1.81
N GLY A 36 -14.19 -11.56 2.35
CA GLY A 36 -12.97 -12.32 2.63
C GLY A 36 -12.15 -12.73 1.40
N ASN A 37 -12.51 -12.24 0.21
CA ASN A 37 -11.71 -12.45 -0.99
C ASN A 37 -10.59 -11.41 -1.10
N GLU A 38 -9.43 -11.88 -1.53
CA GLU A 38 -8.19 -11.11 -1.66
C GLU A 38 -7.59 -11.38 -3.03
N ILE A 39 -7.07 -10.33 -3.70
CA ILE A 39 -6.38 -10.48 -4.99
C ILE A 39 -4.95 -10.00 -4.87
N PHE A 40 -4.03 -10.80 -5.41
CA PHE A 40 -2.68 -10.40 -5.74
C PHE A 40 -2.52 -10.46 -7.25
N LEU A 41 -2.08 -9.35 -7.83
CA LEU A 41 -1.86 -9.20 -9.26
C LEU A 41 -0.39 -8.97 -9.53
N PHE A 42 0.21 -9.83 -10.35
CA PHE A 42 1.52 -9.58 -10.92
C PHE A 42 1.39 -8.53 -12.03
N VAL A 43 2.04 -7.39 -11.86
CA VAL A 43 1.96 -6.26 -12.79
C VAL A 43 3.32 -6.03 -13.44
N ASN A 44 3.47 -6.45 -14.70
CA ASN A 44 4.62 -6.13 -15.52
C ASN A 44 4.43 -4.77 -16.20
N THR A 45 4.81 -3.71 -15.51
CA THR A 45 4.68 -2.33 -15.99
C THR A 45 5.51 -2.03 -17.24
N LYS A 46 6.68 -2.67 -17.40
CA LYS A 46 7.51 -2.57 -18.62
C LYS A 46 6.78 -3.01 -19.88
N ARG A 47 5.88 -3.99 -19.77
CA ARG A 47 5.03 -4.44 -20.89
C ARG A 47 3.80 -3.56 -21.09
N ILE A 48 3.22 -3.04 -20.01
CA ILE A 48 2.02 -2.18 -20.07
C ILE A 48 2.36 -0.83 -20.73
N HIS A 49 3.52 -0.23 -20.40
CA HIS A 49 3.87 1.09 -20.93
C HIS A 49 3.87 1.21 -22.46
N PRO A 50 4.52 0.33 -23.23
CA PRO A 50 4.42 0.33 -24.69
C PRO A 50 3.01 -0.01 -25.20
N ALA A 51 2.25 -0.83 -24.47
CA ALA A 51 0.91 -1.25 -24.87
C ALA A 51 -0.10 -0.10 -24.84
N LEU A 52 0.06 0.86 -23.93
CA LEU A 52 -0.80 2.05 -23.84
C LEU A 52 -0.74 2.94 -25.10
N GLU A 53 0.36 2.88 -25.87
CA GLU A 53 0.56 3.69 -27.09
C GLU A 53 0.27 2.94 -28.37
N ASN A 54 0.12 1.62 -28.31
CA ASN A 54 0.00 0.78 -29.48
C ASN A 54 -1.43 0.28 -29.64
N ASP A 55 -2.10 0.78 -30.67
CA ASP A 55 -3.52 0.50 -30.94
C ASP A 55 -3.80 -1.01 -31.12
N LYS A 56 -2.78 -1.83 -31.45
CA LYS A 56 -2.93 -3.30 -31.52
C LYS A 56 -3.30 -3.93 -30.17
N PHE A 57 -2.96 -3.27 -29.06
CA PHE A 57 -3.21 -3.76 -27.71
C PHE A 57 -4.33 -3.00 -27.02
N GLU A 58 -5.05 -2.12 -27.73
CA GLU A 58 -6.11 -1.28 -27.16
C GLU A 58 -7.19 -2.11 -26.46
N GLY A 59 -7.65 -3.21 -27.07
CA GLY A 59 -8.62 -4.12 -26.43
C GLY A 59 -8.13 -4.64 -25.07
N LEU A 60 -6.87 -5.07 -24.99
CA LEU A 60 -6.27 -5.55 -23.74
C LEU A 60 -6.09 -4.42 -22.71
N MET A 61 -5.86 -3.19 -23.17
CA MET A 61 -5.80 -2.03 -22.28
C MET A 61 -7.19 -1.62 -21.78
N TYR A 62 -8.25 -1.86 -22.54
CA TYR A 62 -9.63 -1.73 -22.05
C TYR A 62 -10.03 -2.85 -21.09
N ASP A 63 -9.49 -4.06 -21.24
CA ASP A 63 -9.69 -5.14 -20.25
C ASP A 63 -9.02 -4.79 -18.91
N LEU A 64 -7.82 -4.18 -18.98
CA LEU A 64 -7.03 -3.78 -17.82
C LEU A 64 -7.55 -2.48 -17.18
N PHE A 65 -7.91 -1.48 -17.98
CA PHE A 65 -8.42 -0.17 -17.56
C PHE A 65 -9.79 0.18 -18.19
N PRO A 66 -10.86 -0.53 -17.81
CA PRO A 66 -12.15 -0.39 -18.48
C PRO A 66 -12.77 1.01 -18.46
N THR A 67 -12.44 1.84 -17.46
CA THR A 67 -13.04 3.16 -17.26
C THR A 67 -12.06 4.32 -17.39
N THR A 68 -10.77 4.07 -17.21
CA THR A 68 -9.72 5.10 -17.10
C THR A 68 -8.67 5.03 -18.20
N PHE A 69 -8.72 4.06 -19.12
CA PHE A 69 -7.69 3.87 -20.16
C PHE A 69 -7.31 5.16 -20.89
N GLN A 70 -8.29 5.90 -21.42
CA GLN A 70 -8.02 7.12 -22.20
C GLN A 70 -7.37 8.22 -21.34
N ARG A 71 -7.77 8.32 -20.07
CA ARG A 71 -7.15 9.25 -19.12
C ARG A 71 -5.71 8.85 -18.83
N ILE A 72 -5.44 7.57 -18.57
CA ILE A 72 -4.09 7.06 -18.32
C ILE A 72 -3.20 7.29 -19.55
N LYS A 73 -3.72 7.08 -20.77
CA LYS A 73 -3.03 7.34 -22.04
C LYS A 73 -2.64 8.82 -22.18
N LEU A 74 -3.50 9.75 -21.75
CA LEU A 74 -3.23 11.19 -21.74
C LEU A 74 -2.26 11.59 -20.62
N ASP A 75 -2.54 11.23 -19.37
CA ASP A 75 -1.77 11.62 -18.18
C ASP A 75 -0.30 11.15 -18.31
N ARG A 76 -0.08 9.97 -18.89
CA ARG A 76 1.27 9.45 -19.17
C ARG A 76 2.11 10.39 -20.05
N ARG A 77 1.51 11.11 -21.00
CA ARG A 77 2.23 12.05 -21.88
C ARG A 77 2.82 13.22 -21.11
N TYR A 78 2.22 13.56 -19.97
CA TYR A 78 2.62 14.67 -19.11
C TYR A 78 3.40 14.22 -17.88
N THR A 79 3.64 12.91 -17.73
CA THR A 79 4.38 12.35 -16.60
C THR A 79 5.87 12.30 -16.90
N SER A 80 6.67 12.95 -16.06
CA SER A 80 8.07 13.30 -16.33
C SER A 80 9.03 12.15 -16.05
N THR A 81 8.81 11.40 -14.96
CA THR A 81 9.76 10.38 -14.49
C THR A 81 9.23 8.95 -14.70
N VAL A 82 10.15 7.99 -14.73
CA VAL A 82 9.81 6.56 -14.80
C VAL A 82 8.96 6.17 -13.58
N THR A 83 9.35 6.58 -12.38
CA THR A 83 8.65 6.21 -11.15
C THR A 83 7.21 6.73 -11.12
N GLU A 84 6.98 8.00 -11.49
CA GLU A 84 5.63 8.54 -11.57
C GLU A 84 4.76 7.79 -12.60
N ARG A 85 5.34 7.38 -13.74
CA ARG A 85 4.62 6.58 -14.75
C ARG A 85 4.25 5.20 -14.20
N LEU A 86 5.12 4.57 -13.42
CA LEU A 86 4.85 3.28 -12.78
C LEU A 86 3.70 3.41 -11.76
N ASN A 87 3.70 4.48 -10.96
CA ASN A 87 2.59 4.71 -10.02
C ASN A 87 1.30 5.04 -10.71
N LEU A 88 1.32 5.77 -11.83
CA LEU A 88 0.12 6.04 -12.62
C LEU A 88 -0.58 4.72 -13.01
N ILE A 89 0.17 3.67 -13.33
CA ILE A 89 -0.38 2.33 -13.60
C ILE A 89 -1.00 1.73 -12.33
N ILE A 90 -0.29 1.72 -11.21
CA ILE A 90 -0.76 1.12 -9.96
C ILE A 90 -2.00 1.84 -9.41
N GLU A 91 -1.96 3.17 -9.36
CA GLU A 91 -3.08 4.04 -8.99
C GLU A 91 -4.26 3.88 -9.96
N GLY A 92 -3.97 3.79 -11.27
CA GLY A 92 -4.97 3.54 -12.29
C GLY A 92 -5.71 2.23 -12.06
N LEU A 93 -4.98 1.14 -11.82
CA LEU A 93 -5.56 -0.16 -11.48
C LEU A 93 -6.41 -0.05 -10.21
N GLY A 94 -5.87 0.49 -9.11
CA GLY A 94 -6.61 0.64 -7.87
C GLY A 94 -7.95 1.39 -8.04
N LYS A 95 -7.94 2.47 -8.82
CA LYS A 95 -9.13 3.27 -9.13
C LYS A 95 -10.17 2.53 -9.98
N GLU A 96 -9.75 1.66 -10.90
CA GLU A 96 -10.68 0.83 -11.67
C GLU A 96 -11.48 -0.09 -10.75
N TYR A 97 -10.79 -0.82 -9.87
CA TYR A 97 -11.45 -1.72 -8.93
C TYR A 97 -12.35 -0.95 -7.95
N GLU A 98 -11.91 0.20 -7.43
CA GLU A 98 -12.72 1.05 -6.55
C GLU A 98 -14.00 1.52 -7.25
N SER A 99 -13.88 1.98 -8.51
CA SER A 99 -15.00 2.43 -9.32
C SER A 99 -16.01 1.31 -9.60
N ILE A 100 -15.54 0.12 -9.99
CA ILE A 100 -16.40 -1.02 -10.34
C ILE A 100 -17.10 -1.59 -9.09
N LEU A 101 -16.43 -1.60 -7.93
CA LEU A 101 -17.00 -2.11 -6.69
C LEU A 101 -17.98 -1.13 -6.02
N GLY A 102 -17.89 0.17 -6.34
CA GLY A 102 -18.75 1.20 -5.77
C GLY A 102 -18.58 1.38 -4.26
N GLY A 103 -17.39 1.08 -3.75
CA GLY A 103 -17.08 1.10 -2.33
C GLY A 103 -15.58 1.18 -2.08
N LYS A 104 -15.21 1.38 -0.82
CA LYS A 104 -13.81 1.58 -0.43
C LYS A 104 -12.97 0.35 -0.79
N LEU A 105 -11.88 0.60 -1.50
CA LEU A 105 -10.85 -0.38 -1.81
C LEU A 105 -9.52 0.07 -1.21
N PHE A 106 -8.75 -0.89 -0.72
CA PHE A 106 -7.36 -0.70 -0.33
C PHE A 106 -6.45 -1.45 -1.28
N TYR A 107 -5.32 -0.85 -1.59
CA TYR A 107 -4.31 -1.48 -2.41
C TYR A 107 -2.92 -0.99 -2.04
N THR A 108 -1.94 -1.89 -2.18
CA THR A 108 -0.52 -1.59 -1.99
C THR A 108 0.29 -2.48 -2.92
N ALA A 109 1.42 -1.97 -3.39
CA ALA A 109 2.28 -2.67 -4.33
C ALA A 109 3.65 -2.93 -3.72
N PHE A 110 4.20 -4.11 -3.98
CA PHE A 110 5.57 -4.47 -3.65
C PHE A 110 6.40 -4.49 -4.93
N LYS A 111 7.46 -3.67 -4.99
CA LYS A 111 8.31 -3.51 -6.17
C LYS A 111 9.43 -4.55 -6.15
N PHE A 112 9.64 -5.22 -7.28
CA PHE A 112 10.85 -6.01 -7.53
C PHE A 112 11.78 -5.28 -8.50
N GLN A 113 13.08 -5.24 -8.20
CA GLN A 113 14.12 -4.81 -9.13
C GLN A 113 14.60 -5.98 -9.99
N GLU A 114 15.22 -5.67 -11.13
CA GLU A 114 15.86 -6.68 -11.97
C GLU A 114 17.14 -7.23 -11.33
N GLU A 115 17.53 -8.44 -11.71
CA GLU A 115 18.77 -9.06 -11.25
C GLU A 115 20.03 -8.35 -11.79
N ASP A 116 19.90 -7.70 -12.95
CA ASP A 116 21.04 -7.07 -13.65
C ASP A 116 21.03 -5.52 -13.58
N SER A 117 20.02 -4.89 -12.97
CA SER A 117 19.92 -3.41 -12.90
C SER A 117 18.99 -2.93 -11.78
N ASP A 118 18.99 -1.64 -11.45
CA ASP A 118 18.06 -1.07 -10.45
C ASP A 118 16.67 -0.75 -11.01
N ALA A 119 16.43 -1.10 -12.28
CA ALA A 119 15.15 -0.89 -12.93
C ALA A 119 14.08 -1.79 -12.30
N THR A 120 12.84 -1.31 -12.26
CA THR A 120 11.70 -2.12 -11.85
C THR A 120 11.46 -3.28 -12.82
N SER A 121 11.44 -4.51 -12.30
CA SER A 121 11.04 -5.70 -13.04
C SER A 121 9.51 -5.80 -13.14
N HIS A 122 8.87 -5.82 -11.97
CA HIS A 122 7.43 -5.96 -11.83
C HIS A 122 6.97 -5.50 -10.44
N TYR A 123 5.66 -5.46 -10.25
CA TYR A 123 5.04 -5.29 -8.94
C TYR A 123 4.17 -6.49 -8.59
N ILE A 124 4.08 -6.79 -7.30
CA ILE A 124 2.96 -7.57 -6.75
C ILE A 124 1.99 -6.58 -6.12
N LEU A 125 0.87 -6.34 -6.81
CA LEU A 125 -0.21 -5.46 -6.36
C LEU A 125 -1.22 -6.27 -5.55
N HIS A 126 -1.42 -5.89 -4.29
CA HIS A 126 -2.49 -6.44 -3.45
C HIS A 126 -3.72 -5.53 -3.51
N LEU A 127 -4.90 -6.13 -3.67
CA LEU A 127 -6.21 -5.46 -3.72
C LEU A 127 -7.14 -6.11 -2.69
N THR A 128 -7.72 -5.30 -1.81
CA THR A 128 -8.62 -5.77 -0.74
C THR A 128 -9.67 -4.75 -0.38
N LYS A 129 -10.82 -5.21 0.13
CA LYS A 129 -11.83 -4.34 0.75
C LYS A 129 -11.66 -4.23 2.26
N GLY A 130 -10.78 -5.05 2.85
CA GLY A 130 -10.61 -5.14 4.30
C GLY A 130 -9.38 -4.38 4.78
N ALA A 131 -9.57 -3.42 5.68
CA ALA A 131 -8.47 -2.69 6.32
C ALA A 131 -7.47 -3.63 7.04
N ARG A 132 -7.97 -4.75 7.58
CA ARG A 132 -7.14 -5.73 8.28
C ARG A 132 -6.24 -6.54 7.32
N GLY A 133 -6.73 -6.88 6.13
CA GLY A 133 -5.91 -7.51 5.08
C GLY A 133 -4.86 -6.53 4.58
N TYR A 134 -5.25 -5.27 4.39
CA TYR A 134 -4.36 -4.21 3.97
C TYR A 134 -3.20 -3.96 4.94
N ASP A 135 -3.49 -3.85 6.24
CA ASP A 135 -2.48 -3.71 7.29
C ASP A 135 -1.51 -4.91 7.31
N LEU A 136 -2.06 -6.12 7.28
CA LEU A 136 -1.26 -7.35 7.29
C LEU A 136 -0.28 -7.40 6.10
N ILE A 137 -0.75 -7.10 4.90
CA ILE A 137 0.11 -7.13 3.70
C ILE A 137 1.14 -6.01 3.74
N LYS A 138 0.81 -4.82 4.24
CA LYS A 138 1.81 -3.75 4.46
C LYS A 138 2.89 -4.16 5.46
N THR A 139 2.54 -4.89 6.52
CA THR A 139 3.54 -5.46 7.44
C THR A 139 4.42 -6.49 6.73
N ILE A 140 3.84 -7.42 5.98
CA ILE A 140 4.62 -8.42 5.23
C ILE A 140 5.55 -7.74 4.23
N TYR A 141 5.04 -6.81 3.42
CA TYR A 141 5.84 -6.06 2.47
C TYR A 141 6.97 -5.27 3.15
N ASN A 142 6.71 -4.67 4.30
CA ASN A 142 7.75 -4.03 5.08
C ASN A 142 8.85 -5.00 5.51
N ASP A 143 8.48 -6.20 5.98
CA ASP A 143 9.42 -7.18 6.53
C ASP A 143 10.29 -7.84 5.45
N PHE A 144 9.79 -7.90 4.21
CA PHE A 144 10.52 -8.45 3.06
C PHE A 144 11.23 -7.40 2.20
N ALA A 145 10.94 -6.11 2.36
CA ALA A 145 11.68 -5.05 1.69
C ALA A 145 13.15 -5.06 2.16
N ASN A 146 14.08 -4.99 1.22
CA ASN A 146 15.52 -4.97 1.50
C ASN A 146 16.25 -3.79 0.85
N VAL A 147 15.49 -2.83 0.33
CA VAL A 147 15.97 -1.55 -0.18
C VAL A 147 15.27 -0.44 0.58
N GLY A 148 16.04 0.46 1.18
CA GLY A 148 15.56 1.67 1.82
C GLY A 148 14.97 2.63 0.79
N THR A 149 13.69 2.97 0.95
CA THR A 149 12.96 3.89 0.07
C THR A 149 12.20 4.91 0.87
N VAL A 150 12.29 6.20 0.50
CA VAL A 150 11.47 7.25 1.14
C VAL A 150 10.03 7.17 0.64
N PHE A 151 9.07 7.13 1.55
CA PHE A 151 7.64 7.06 1.24
C PHE A 151 7.06 8.44 0.95
N ASP A 152 7.29 8.93 -0.26
CA ASP A 152 6.86 10.23 -0.78
C ASP A 152 5.55 10.17 -1.60
N GLY A 153 4.82 9.06 -1.51
CA GLY A 153 3.62 8.79 -2.32
C GLY A 153 3.93 8.33 -3.75
N VAL A 154 5.20 8.29 -4.12
CA VAL A 154 5.68 7.81 -5.42
C VAL A 154 6.47 6.51 -5.24
N ASN A 155 7.18 6.33 -4.14
CA ASN A 155 7.91 5.10 -3.87
C ASN A 155 7.15 4.15 -2.95
N THR A 156 7.51 2.88 -3.02
CA THR A 156 6.93 1.80 -2.21
C THR A 156 7.98 0.80 -1.78
N TYR A 157 7.59 -0.15 -0.94
CA TYR A 157 8.40 -1.29 -0.54
C TYR A 157 9.10 -1.92 -1.74
N THR A 158 10.40 -2.12 -1.62
CA THR A 158 11.23 -2.56 -2.74
C THR A 158 12.11 -3.73 -2.32
N PHE A 159 12.16 -4.72 -3.20
CA PHE A 159 13.06 -5.86 -3.13
C PHE A 159 14.06 -5.83 -4.27
N ASP A 160 15.32 -6.01 -3.92
CA ASP A 160 16.43 -6.22 -4.82
C ASP A 160 17.06 -7.61 -4.55
N ALA A 161 16.98 -8.48 -5.55
CA ALA A 161 17.57 -9.82 -5.49
C ALA A 161 19.09 -9.77 -5.32
N LYS A 162 19.77 -8.75 -5.86
CA LYS A 162 21.24 -8.59 -5.74
C LYS A 162 21.68 -8.32 -4.31
N SER A 163 20.79 -7.76 -3.50
CA SER A 163 21.01 -7.39 -2.11
C SER A 163 20.55 -8.48 -1.13
N TYR A 164 19.93 -9.56 -1.63
CA TYR A 164 19.48 -10.66 -0.80
C TYR A 164 20.66 -11.37 -0.12
N GLY A 165 20.58 -11.54 1.20
CA GLY A 165 21.62 -12.17 2.01
C GLY A 165 22.87 -11.31 2.26
N LYS A 166 22.90 -10.05 1.80
CA LYS A 166 23.96 -9.09 2.13
C LYS A 166 23.49 -8.21 3.28
N GLU A 167 24.42 -7.83 4.17
CA GLU A 167 24.14 -6.76 5.13
C GLU A 167 23.92 -5.45 4.36
N VAL A 168 22.73 -4.89 4.51
CA VAL A 168 22.35 -3.61 3.92
C VAL A 168 23.07 -2.51 4.70
N ASN A 169 24.26 -2.13 4.24
CA ASN A 169 24.99 -0.96 4.74
C ASN A 169 24.58 0.27 3.91
N GLU A 170 23.40 0.80 4.19
CA GLU A 170 22.96 2.07 3.59
C GLU A 170 23.67 3.25 4.25
N LEU A 171 24.17 4.18 3.42
CA LEU A 171 24.75 5.45 3.87
C LEU A 171 23.73 6.34 4.60
N PHE A 172 22.45 6.12 4.35
CA PHE A 172 21.33 6.88 4.92
C PHE A 172 20.33 5.93 5.56
N ASP A 173 19.85 6.25 6.76
CA ASP A 173 18.77 5.50 7.43
C ASP A 173 17.41 5.94 6.88
N PHE A 174 17.04 5.41 5.72
CA PHE A 174 15.75 5.70 5.07
C PHE A 174 14.55 5.30 5.93
N ASN A 175 14.69 4.26 6.74
CA ASN A 175 13.65 3.85 7.67
C ASN A 175 13.41 4.94 8.73
N SER A 176 14.47 5.51 9.30
CA SER A 176 14.32 6.65 10.21
C SER A 176 13.68 7.86 9.53
N ILE A 177 14.06 8.18 8.28
CA ILE A 177 13.45 9.27 7.51
C ILE A 177 11.94 9.05 7.35
N ASN A 178 11.51 7.85 7.00
CA ASN A 178 10.09 7.50 6.89
C ASN A 178 9.35 7.64 8.21
N ILE A 179 9.97 7.19 9.31
CA ILE A 179 9.39 7.33 10.65
C ILE A 179 9.26 8.81 11.01
N ASP A 180 10.26 9.65 10.73
CA ASP A 180 10.21 11.08 11.02
C ASP A 180 9.17 11.82 10.18
N ASN A 181 9.04 11.49 8.89
CA ASN A 181 8.00 12.06 8.04
C ASN A 181 6.60 11.73 8.57
N LEU A 182 6.34 10.46 8.92
CA LEU A 182 5.07 10.05 9.50
C LEU A 182 4.84 10.71 10.87
N LYS A 183 5.86 10.78 11.71
CA LYS A 183 5.82 11.43 13.03
C LYS A 183 5.34 12.88 12.91
N GLU A 184 5.94 13.65 12.00
CA GLU A 184 5.56 15.05 11.78
C GLU A 184 4.15 15.19 11.19
N GLU A 185 3.73 14.29 10.28
CA GLU A 185 2.37 14.25 9.74
C GLU A 185 1.33 13.97 10.83
N LEU A 186 1.57 12.96 11.67
CA LEU A 186 0.70 12.61 12.78
C LEU A 186 0.60 13.75 13.79
N TYR A 187 1.72 14.35 14.20
CA TYR A 187 1.69 15.45 15.15
C TYR A 187 0.89 16.64 14.63
N LYS A 188 1.14 17.08 13.39
CA LYS A 188 0.41 18.19 12.77
C LYS A 188 -1.10 17.93 12.67
N THR A 189 -1.48 16.69 12.41
CA THR A 189 -2.88 16.30 12.20
C THR A 189 -3.65 16.17 13.53
N TYR A 190 -2.99 15.67 14.57
CA TYR A 190 -3.65 15.27 15.82
C TYR A 190 -3.29 16.14 17.02
N ILE A 191 -2.54 17.23 16.87
CA ILE A 191 -2.20 18.16 17.96
C ILE A 191 -3.44 18.62 18.74
N GLY A 192 -3.36 18.57 20.07
CA GLY A 192 -4.47 18.89 20.98
C GLY A 192 -5.61 17.86 21.04
N SER A 193 -5.52 16.75 20.31
CA SER A 193 -6.53 15.70 20.32
C SER A 193 -6.23 14.58 21.31
N LYS A 194 -7.31 13.92 21.76
CA LYS A 194 -7.28 12.73 22.62
C LYS A 194 -8.01 11.59 21.94
N LEU A 195 -7.32 10.49 21.69
CA LEU A 195 -7.86 9.32 20.99
C LEU A 195 -7.07 8.07 21.36
N THR A 196 -7.55 6.89 20.99
CA THR A 196 -6.75 5.68 21.14
C THR A 196 -5.76 5.55 19.99
N SER A 197 -4.63 4.89 20.23
CA SER A 197 -3.67 4.58 19.17
C SER A 197 -4.27 3.71 18.07
N PHE A 198 -5.24 2.86 18.39
CA PHE A 198 -6.02 2.09 17.41
C PHE A 198 -6.86 3.00 16.51
N ASP A 199 -7.61 3.94 17.09
CA ASP A 199 -8.46 4.85 16.30
C ASP A 199 -7.62 5.80 15.44
N LEU A 200 -6.46 6.25 15.94
CA LEU A 200 -5.49 6.99 15.15
C LEU A 200 -5.01 6.17 13.96
N PHE A 201 -4.56 4.94 14.21
CA PHE A 201 -4.07 4.05 13.17
C PHE A 201 -5.16 3.77 12.12
N GLU A 202 -6.33 3.31 12.55
CA GLU A 202 -7.45 3.00 11.64
C GLU A 202 -7.98 4.23 10.89
N SER A 203 -7.87 5.44 11.44
CA SER A 203 -8.31 6.65 10.73
C SER A 203 -7.27 7.16 9.75
N HIS A 204 -5.99 7.15 10.10
CA HIS A 204 -4.91 7.69 9.27
C HIS A 204 -4.45 6.70 8.19
N HIS A 205 -4.16 5.45 8.58
CA HIS A 205 -3.65 4.40 7.69
C HIS A 205 -4.58 4.10 6.52
N VAL A 206 -5.88 4.17 6.80
CA VAL A 206 -6.97 3.89 5.86
C VAL A 206 -7.29 5.11 4.97
N LYS A 207 -6.94 6.33 5.38
CA LYS A 207 -7.11 7.56 4.58
C LYS A 207 -5.91 7.81 3.69
N ASN A 208 -4.71 7.55 4.21
CA ASN A 208 -3.47 7.73 3.48
C ASN A 208 -3.07 6.41 2.78
N THR A 209 -3.87 6.00 1.78
CA THR A 209 -3.58 4.80 0.99
C THR A 209 -2.35 4.97 0.10
N SER A 210 -2.03 6.22 -0.25
CA SER A 210 -0.88 6.57 -1.09
C SER A 210 0.45 6.41 -0.36
N ALA A 211 0.49 6.55 0.98
CA ALA A 211 1.71 6.31 1.75
C ALA A 211 1.79 4.84 2.25
N PRO A 212 2.85 4.10 1.91
CA PRO A 212 3.05 2.71 2.34
C PRO A 212 3.59 2.59 3.78
N TYR A 213 2.98 3.27 4.75
CA TYR A 213 3.35 3.08 6.16
C TYR A 213 2.71 1.80 6.73
N SER A 214 3.52 0.87 7.23
CA SER A 214 3.10 -0.31 7.99
C SER A 214 2.82 0.05 9.46
N ARG A 215 2.14 -0.84 10.20
CA ARG A 215 1.89 -0.71 11.65
C ARG A 215 3.16 -0.44 12.47
N LYS A 216 4.30 -0.98 12.06
CA LYS A 216 5.59 -0.75 12.70
C LYS A 216 5.98 0.72 12.64
N HIS A 217 5.86 1.36 11.47
CA HIS A 217 6.15 2.78 11.31
C HIS A 217 5.30 3.66 12.24
N TYR A 218 3.99 3.39 12.36
CA TYR A 218 3.13 4.13 13.30
C TYR A 218 3.57 3.95 14.75
N THR A 219 3.88 2.72 15.13
CA THR A 219 4.32 2.42 16.49
C THR A 219 5.61 3.17 16.81
N ASP A 220 6.59 3.14 15.91
CA ASP A 220 7.88 3.79 16.11
C ASP A 220 7.74 5.32 16.08
N ALA A 221 6.92 5.88 15.19
CA ALA A 221 6.65 7.31 15.11
C ALA A 221 5.98 7.86 16.39
N LEU A 222 4.94 7.16 16.89
CA LEU A 222 4.27 7.55 18.13
C LEU A 222 5.20 7.47 19.34
N ARG A 223 6.06 6.46 19.40
CA ARG A 223 7.07 6.36 20.48
C ARG A 223 8.04 7.54 20.44
N ARG A 224 8.53 7.94 19.26
CA ARG A 224 9.36 9.14 19.12
C ARG A 224 8.65 10.40 19.60
N LEU A 225 7.34 10.56 19.34
CA LEU A 225 6.57 11.69 19.89
C LEU A 225 6.49 11.68 21.41
N VAL A 226 6.40 10.50 22.03
CA VAL A 226 6.45 10.38 23.50
C VAL A 226 7.82 10.79 24.02
N ASP A 227 8.90 10.29 23.39
CA ASP A 227 10.27 10.62 23.77
C ASP A 227 10.57 12.13 23.63
N GLU A 228 9.94 12.78 22.64
CA GLU A 228 9.99 14.24 22.42
C GLU A 228 9.05 15.06 23.32
N ASN A 229 8.29 14.43 24.22
CA ASN A 229 7.28 15.08 25.07
C ASN A 229 6.16 15.82 24.30
N LYS A 230 5.93 15.46 23.03
CA LYS A 230 4.84 15.99 22.18
C LYS A 230 3.55 15.17 22.30
N LEU A 231 3.64 13.99 22.90
CA LEU A 231 2.55 13.05 23.07
C LEU A 231 2.68 12.38 24.44
N THR A 232 1.59 12.24 25.17
CA THR A 232 1.53 11.30 26.30
C THR A 232 0.70 10.09 25.94
N ALA A 233 1.10 8.93 26.45
CA ALA A 233 0.43 7.66 26.23
C ALA A 233 0.12 6.97 27.57
N GLU A 234 -1.09 6.44 27.71
CA GLU A 234 -1.56 5.75 28.91
C GLU A 234 -2.24 4.43 28.53
N PHE A 235 -1.85 3.34 29.19
CA PHE A 235 -2.50 2.04 29.02
C PHE A 235 -3.63 1.85 30.02
N THR A 236 -4.81 1.47 29.55
CA THR A 236 -6.01 1.27 30.37
C THR A 236 -6.37 -0.19 30.60
N ASP A 237 -5.54 -1.13 30.16
CA ASP A 237 -5.75 -2.57 30.30
C ASP A 237 -5.27 -3.15 31.66
N GLY A 238 -4.74 -2.30 32.54
CA GLY A 238 -4.22 -2.68 33.85
C GLY A 238 -2.95 -3.53 33.79
N ARG A 239 -2.26 -3.60 32.64
CA ARG A 239 -1.02 -4.35 32.46
C ARG A 239 0.19 -3.42 32.46
N SER A 240 1.32 -3.93 32.91
CA SER A 240 2.60 -3.25 32.78
C SER A 240 3.21 -3.57 31.42
N HIS A 241 3.38 -2.53 30.59
CA HIS A 241 3.97 -2.64 29.25
C HIS A 241 5.42 -2.15 29.28
N LYS A 242 6.31 -2.82 28.54
CA LYS A 242 7.73 -2.44 28.44
C LYS A 242 8.02 -1.28 27.47
N VAL A 243 6.99 -0.82 26.77
CA VAL A 243 7.07 0.17 25.69
C VAL A 243 6.05 1.26 25.94
N SER A 244 6.32 2.48 25.47
CA SER A 244 5.43 3.64 25.68
C SER A 244 4.13 3.56 24.86
N VAL A 245 4.17 2.92 23.68
CA VAL A 245 3.00 2.82 22.79
C VAL A 245 2.91 1.43 22.16
N ILE A 246 1.67 0.92 22.09
CA ILE A 246 1.25 -0.24 21.28
C ILE A 246 -0.05 0.17 20.59
N ILE A 247 -0.20 -0.13 19.30
CA ILE A 247 -1.45 0.15 18.58
C ILE A 247 -2.56 -0.77 19.12
N SER A 248 -3.38 -0.23 20.02
CA SER A 248 -4.47 -0.92 20.71
C SER A 248 -5.55 0.08 21.13
N LYS A 249 -6.78 -0.43 21.33
CA LYS A 249 -7.88 0.34 21.90
C LYS A 249 -7.61 0.75 23.35
N ASP A 250 -6.75 0.00 24.04
CA ASP A 250 -6.40 0.25 25.44
C ASP A 250 -5.20 1.19 25.62
N CYS A 251 -4.63 1.72 24.54
CA CYS A 251 -3.54 2.71 24.61
C CYS A 251 -4.08 4.07 24.19
N LYS A 252 -4.36 4.93 25.17
CA LYS A 252 -4.86 6.30 24.98
C LYS A 252 -3.70 7.23 24.71
N LEU A 253 -3.88 8.08 23.71
CA LEU A 253 -2.94 9.08 23.23
C LEU A 253 -3.50 10.48 23.53
N ASN A 254 -2.64 11.37 24.01
CA ASN A 254 -2.94 12.77 24.22
C ASN A 254 -1.82 13.62 23.64
N PHE A 255 -2.08 14.24 22.49
CA PHE A 255 -1.12 15.11 21.81
C PHE A 255 -1.10 16.48 22.49
N ILE A 256 0.11 16.96 22.81
CA ILE A 256 0.35 18.22 23.53
C ILE A 256 0.60 19.35 22.53
#